data_AF-L8GZI4-F1
#
_entry.id   AF-L8GZI4-F1
#
_cell.length_a   1.000
_cell.length_b   1.000
_cell.length_c   1.000
_cell.angle_alpha   90.00
_cell.angle_beta   90.00
_cell.angle_gamma   90.00
#
_symmetry.space_group_name_H-M   'P 1'
#
loop_
_entity.id
_entity.type
_entity.pdbx_description
1 polymer ?
#
loop_
_entity_poly.entity_id
_entity_poly.type
_entity_poly.pdbx_seq_one_letter_code
_entity_poly.pdbx_strand_id
1 'polypeptide(L)'
;MKASNILALCGLFVLLALPAILANTCGGNCPSNDCSSCPCGTGTSYTDIGSACRRFSGWSQSCCECIARHESGGNLHAANQNRGGSYDVGLWQINNQNWASCSGGRAPCDLESNLQCAIKVWGWGGNSFRLWSTCGACGCC
;
A
#
# COMPACT_ATOMS: atom_id res chain seq x y z
N MET A 1 -19.28 -66.09 35.38
CA MET A 1 -18.26 -66.04 34.32
C MET A 1 -18.94 -66.01 32.96
N LYS A 2 -18.86 -64.88 32.25
CA LYS A 2 -18.91 -64.72 30.79
C LYS A 2 -18.55 -63.26 30.51
N ALA A 3 -17.30 -63.05 30.09
CA ALA A 3 -16.82 -61.78 29.57
C ALA A 3 -17.31 -61.62 28.13
N SER A 4 -17.69 -60.40 27.74
CA SER A 4 -17.73 -60.03 26.33
C SER A 4 -17.41 -58.55 26.19
N ASN A 5 -16.29 -58.31 25.52
CA ASN A 5 -15.75 -57.03 25.09
C ASN A 5 -16.77 -56.24 24.24
N ILE A 6 -16.65 -54.91 24.18
CA ILE A 6 -16.36 -54.17 22.92
C ILE A 6 -16.61 -52.64 23.06
N LEU A 7 -15.62 -51.90 22.52
CA LEU A 7 -15.62 -50.53 21.98
C LEU A 7 -15.64 -49.33 22.96
N ALA A 8 -14.41 -48.94 23.32
CA ALA A 8 -14.04 -47.55 23.53
C ALA A 8 -14.29 -46.73 22.25
N LEU A 9 -15.00 -45.62 22.39
CA LEU A 9 -15.00 -44.51 21.44
C LEU A 9 -14.96 -43.21 22.24
N CYS A 10 -13.76 -42.85 22.69
CA CYS A 10 -13.41 -41.47 23.02
C CYS A 10 -13.42 -40.66 21.72
N GLY A 11 -14.59 -40.16 21.33
CA GLY A 11 -14.72 -39.19 20.24
C GLY A 11 -14.26 -37.81 20.70
N LEU A 12 -12.95 -37.59 20.74
CA LEU A 12 -12.39 -36.24 20.89
C LEU A 12 -12.50 -35.53 19.54
N PHE A 13 -13.61 -34.81 19.33
CA PHE A 13 -13.77 -33.89 18.22
C PHE A 13 -12.90 -32.64 18.47
N VAL A 14 -11.60 -32.74 18.18
CA VAL A 14 -10.76 -31.55 17.94
C VAL A 14 -11.00 -31.12 16.51
N LEU A 15 -12.10 -30.40 16.25
CA LEU A 15 -12.22 -29.68 14.99
C LEU A 15 -11.34 -28.44 15.10
N LEU A 16 -10.23 -28.47 14.36
CA LEU A 16 -9.28 -27.38 14.20
C LEU A 16 -10.03 -26.07 13.89
N ALA A 17 -9.89 -25.09 14.79
CA ALA A 17 -10.04 -23.69 14.40
C ALA A 17 -8.87 -23.36 13.47
N LEU A 18 -9.07 -23.59 12.16
CA LEU A 18 -8.21 -23.00 11.14
C LEU A 18 -8.26 -21.49 11.38
N PRO A 19 -7.13 -20.80 11.65
CA PRO A 19 -7.14 -19.36 11.52
C PRO A 19 -7.56 -19.09 10.09
N ALA A 20 -8.69 -18.40 9.90
CA ALA A 20 -9.00 -17.80 8.62
C ALA A 20 -7.85 -16.85 8.33
N ILE A 21 -6.87 -17.31 7.55
CA ILE A 21 -5.86 -16.47 6.95
C ILE A 21 -6.69 -15.54 6.09
N LEU A 22 -7.00 -14.34 6.61
CA LEU A 22 -7.52 -13.26 5.79
C LEU A 22 -6.54 -13.18 4.62
N ALA A 23 -6.98 -13.60 3.45
CA ALA A 23 -6.14 -13.57 2.28
C ALA A 23 -5.76 -12.10 2.09
N ASN A 24 -4.49 -11.77 2.32
CA ASN A 24 -4.01 -10.41 2.18
C ASN A 24 -4.20 -10.01 0.72
N THR A 25 -5.19 -9.16 0.50
CA THR A 25 -5.49 -8.57 -0.78
C THR A 25 -4.21 -7.93 -1.32
N CYS A 26 -3.87 -8.29 -2.55
CA CYS A 26 -2.66 -7.85 -3.24
C CYS A 26 -1.34 -8.24 -2.56
N GLY A 27 -1.29 -9.38 -1.87
CA GLY A 27 -0.04 -9.90 -1.30
C GLY A 27 0.56 -8.99 -0.22
N GLY A 28 -0.29 -8.22 0.47
CA GLY A 28 0.12 -7.27 1.50
C GLY A 28 0.37 -5.85 0.97
N ASN A 29 0.23 -5.61 -0.33
CA ASN A 29 0.31 -4.26 -0.91
C ASN A 29 -0.89 -3.38 -0.56
N CYS A 30 -2.02 -3.95 -0.12
CA CYS A 30 -3.21 -3.23 0.31
C CYS A 30 -3.54 -3.57 1.77
N PRO A 31 -3.01 -2.82 2.75
CA PRO A 31 -3.12 -3.15 4.17
C PRO A 31 -4.56 -3.14 4.72
N SER A 32 -5.44 -2.32 4.12
CA SER A 32 -6.88 -2.29 4.43
C SER A 32 -7.62 -3.56 4.02
N ASN A 33 -6.97 -4.40 3.21
CA ASN A 33 -7.48 -5.68 2.74
C ASN A 33 -8.76 -5.60 1.89
N ASP A 34 -9.12 -4.41 1.39
CA ASP A 34 -10.38 -4.13 0.71
C ASP A 34 -10.22 -3.70 -0.76
N CYS A 35 -9.00 -3.70 -1.29
CA CYS A 35 -8.75 -3.40 -2.70
C CYS A 35 -9.38 -4.44 -3.66
N SER A 36 -10.21 -3.99 -4.59
CA SER A 36 -10.84 -4.85 -5.60
C SER A 36 -9.88 -5.34 -6.69
N SER A 37 -8.69 -4.76 -6.79
CA SER A 37 -7.65 -5.10 -7.76
C SER A 37 -6.25 -4.73 -7.24
N CYS A 38 -5.21 -5.21 -7.92
CA CYS A 38 -3.81 -5.01 -7.56
C CYS A 38 -3.06 -4.32 -8.69
N PRO A 39 -3.10 -2.98 -8.79
CA PRO A 39 -2.56 -2.25 -9.95
C PRO A 39 -1.08 -2.52 -10.25
N CYS A 40 -0.30 -2.82 -9.20
CA CYS A 40 1.13 -3.18 -9.31
C CYS A 40 1.40 -4.67 -9.08
N GLY A 41 0.36 -5.52 -9.14
CA GLY A 41 0.45 -6.93 -8.84
C GLY A 41 0.52 -7.25 -7.33
N THR A 42 0.87 -8.50 -7.03
CA THR A 42 0.84 -9.06 -5.67
C THR A 42 2.21 -9.13 -5.01
N GLY A 43 3.29 -8.91 -5.75
CA GLY A 43 4.63 -8.84 -5.17
C GLY A 43 4.87 -7.49 -4.51
N THR A 44 5.56 -7.47 -3.38
CA THR A 44 6.02 -6.23 -2.74
C THR A 44 7.29 -5.70 -3.41
N SER A 45 7.53 -4.39 -3.38
CA SER A 45 8.75 -3.79 -3.90
C SER A 45 9.17 -2.63 -3.00
N TYR A 46 10.22 -2.80 -2.20
CA TYR A 46 10.66 -1.78 -1.24
C TYR A 46 11.85 -0.98 -1.76
N THR A 47 11.87 0.30 -1.43
CA THR A 47 13.00 1.20 -1.70
C THR A 47 13.38 2.00 -0.46
N ASP A 48 14.61 2.53 -0.44
CA ASP A 48 15.06 3.44 0.61
C ASP A 48 14.41 4.82 0.40
N ILE A 49 13.54 5.21 1.33
CA ILE A 49 12.76 6.45 1.25
C ILE A 49 13.68 7.68 1.19
N GLY A 50 14.75 7.71 2.00
CA GLY A 50 15.68 8.84 2.00
C GLY A 50 16.37 9.00 0.65
N SER A 51 16.82 7.90 0.05
CA SER A 51 17.44 7.91 -1.27
C SER A 51 16.46 8.32 -2.36
N ALA A 52 15.21 7.84 -2.30
CA ALA A 52 14.16 8.26 -3.22
C ALA A 52 13.87 9.77 -3.12
N CYS A 53 13.73 10.30 -1.91
CA CYS A 53 13.48 11.72 -1.67
C CYS A 53 14.62 12.63 -2.14
N ARG A 54 15.87 12.19 -2.00
CA ARG A 54 17.05 12.93 -2.48
C ARG A 54 17.16 13.05 -4.00
N ARG A 55 16.39 12.26 -4.77
CA ARG A 55 16.37 12.35 -6.24
C ARG A 55 15.77 13.65 -6.75
N PHE A 56 15.06 14.40 -5.91
CA PHE A 56 14.52 15.71 -6.23
C PHE A 56 14.84 16.72 -5.12
N SER A 57 15.45 17.84 -5.48
CA SER A 57 15.88 18.89 -4.54
C SER A 57 14.84 19.98 -4.32
N GLY A 58 13.72 19.97 -5.05
CA GLY A 58 12.72 21.04 -4.99
C GLY A 58 11.85 21.03 -3.73
N TRP A 59 11.70 19.89 -3.06
CA TRP A 59 10.94 19.76 -1.81
C TRP A 59 11.83 19.78 -0.57
N SER A 60 11.21 19.98 0.60
CA SER A 60 11.84 19.65 1.87
C SER A 60 12.06 18.13 1.98
N GLN A 61 13.31 17.73 2.26
CA GLN A 61 13.66 16.32 2.40
C GLN A 61 12.95 15.67 3.59
N SER A 62 12.84 16.36 4.73
CA SER A 62 12.11 15.85 5.90
C SER A 62 10.62 15.67 5.61
N CYS A 63 10.02 16.58 4.83
CA CYS A 63 8.64 16.46 4.40
C CYS A 63 8.44 15.26 3.46
N CYS A 64 9.29 15.13 2.43
CA CYS A 64 9.19 14.00 1.51
C CYS A 64 9.31 12.66 2.26
N GLU A 65 10.28 12.54 3.17
CA GLU A 65 10.47 11.30 3.93
C GLU A 65 9.28 10.99 4.84
N CYS A 66 8.71 12.00 5.51
CA CYS A 66 7.52 11.82 6.35
C CYS A 66 6.32 11.36 5.52
N ILE A 67 6.02 12.05 4.41
CA ILE A 67 4.92 11.70 3.50
C ILE A 67 5.11 10.26 3.01
N ALA A 68 6.23 9.92 2.39
CA ALA A 68 6.46 8.58 1.85
C ALA A 68 6.38 7.46 2.91
N ARG A 69 6.81 7.73 4.15
CA ARG A 69 6.66 6.79 5.28
C ARG A 69 5.19 6.55 5.62
N HIS A 70 4.39 7.61 5.71
CA HIS A 70 2.96 7.50 6.01
C HIS A 70 2.16 6.89 4.87
N GLU A 71 2.49 7.26 3.63
CA GLU A 71 1.75 6.86 2.43
C GLU A 71 1.98 5.38 2.09
N SER A 72 3.20 4.87 2.19
CA SER A 72 3.51 3.51 1.70
C SER A 72 4.49 2.70 2.54
N GLY A 73 5.11 3.29 3.56
CA GLY A 73 6.19 2.65 4.31
C GLY A 73 7.41 2.26 3.45
N GLY A 74 7.56 2.86 2.25
CA GLY A 74 8.64 2.56 1.31
C GLY A 74 8.29 1.51 0.24
N ASN A 75 7.06 1.00 0.21
CA ASN A 75 6.61 0.02 -0.78
C ASN A 75 6.12 0.70 -2.07
N LEU A 76 6.88 0.55 -3.16
CA LEU A 76 6.56 1.02 -4.51
C LEU A 76 5.31 0.36 -5.11
N HIS A 77 4.88 -0.78 -4.57
CA HIS A 77 3.67 -1.46 -4.99
C HIS A 77 2.50 -1.25 -4.02
N ALA A 78 2.65 -0.41 -2.98
CA ALA A 78 1.56 -0.07 -2.07
C ALA A 78 0.35 0.44 -2.85
N ALA A 79 -0.84 -0.01 -2.46
CA ALA A 79 -2.10 0.36 -3.06
C ALA A 79 -3.13 0.65 -1.97
N ASN A 80 -3.85 1.75 -2.15
CA ASN A 80 -5.02 2.10 -1.35
C ASN A 80 -6.21 2.33 -2.28
N GLN A 81 -7.35 1.71 -2.00
CA GLN A 81 -8.59 1.97 -2.74
C GLN A 81 -9.48 2.92 -1.94
N ASN A 82 -9.80 4.05 -2.54
CA ASN A 82 -10.69 5.04 -1.94
C ASN A 82 -12.16 4.61 -2.05
N ARG A 83 -13.02 5.18 -1.20
CA ARG A 83 -14.48 4.93 -1.18
C ARG A 83 -15.20 5.18 -2.52
N GLY A 84 -14.59 5.94 -3.44
CA GLY A 84 -15.09 6.17 -4.80
C GLY A 84 -14.53 5.23 -5.88
N GLY A 85 -13.74 4.23 -5.48
CA GLY A 85 -13.11 3.26 -6.38
C GLY A 85 -11.80 3.73 -7.03
N SER A 86 -11.38 4.97 -6.82
CA SER A 86 -10.05 5.45 -7.24
C SER A 86 -8.94 4.76 -6.44
N TYR A 87 -7.77 4.66 -7.04
CA TYR A 87 -6.60 4.01 -6.45
C TYR A 87 -5.48 5.01 -6.23
N ASP A 88 -4.86 4.95 -5.07
CA ASP A 88 -3.56 5.58 -4.80
C ASP A 88 -2.47 4.50 -4.87
N VAL A 89 -1.37 4.78 -5.55
CA VAL A 89 -0.35 3.77 -5.84
C VAL A 89 1.08 4.27 -5.63
N GLY A 90 1.90 3.38 -5.08
CA GLY A 90 3.34 3.50 -4.95
C GLY A 90 3.80 4.41 -3.82
N LEU A 91 5.08 4.81 -3.89
CA LEU A 91 5.80 5.43 -2.77
C LEU A 91 5.10 6.67 -2.19
N TRP A 92 4.60 7.54 -3.06
CA TRP A 92 3.86 8.76 -2.70
C TRP A 92 2.35 8.63 -2.88
N GLN A 93 1.81 7.41 -3.04
CA GLN A 93 0.38 7.13 -3.16
C GLN A 93 -0.31 8.05 -4.19
N ILE A 94 0.12 7.94 -5.45
CA ILE A 94 -0.39 8.80 -6.53
C ILE A 94 -1.77 8.31 -6.97
N ASN A 95 -2.77 9.17 -6.84
CA ASN A 95 -4.14 8.86 -7.24
C ASN A 95 -4.30 8.65 -8.76
N ASN A 96 -5.11 7.66 -9.16
CA ASN A 96 -5.34 7.30 -10.56
C ASN A 96 -6.06 8.38 -11.40
N GLN A 97 -6.69 9.35 -10.76
CA GLN A 97 -7.18 10.56 -11.45
C GLN A 97 -6.06 11.36 -12.12
N ASN A 98 -4.81 11.20 -11.65
CA ASN A 98 -3.65 11.95 -12.12
C ASN A 98 -2.78 11.17 -13.12
N TRP A 99 -2.99 9.86 -13.27
CA TRP A 99 -2.09 8.99 -14.06
C TRP A 99 -2.06 9.36 -15.54
N ALA A 100 -3.15 9.83 -16.12
CA ALA A 100 -3.17 10.32 -17.50
C ALA A 100 -2.14 11.45 -17.71
N SER A 101 -2.02 12.34 -16.74
CA SER A 101 -1.15 13.52 -16.79
C SER A 101 0.32 13.22 -16.47
N CYS A 102 0.62 12.10 -15.80
CA CYS A 102 1.96 11.84 -15.28
C CYS A 102 2.61 10.50 -15.69
N SER A 103 1.81 9.49 -16.04
CA SER A 103 2.27 8.13 -16.37
C SER A 103 1.56 7.54 -17.60
N GLY A 104 0.95 8.39 -18.44
CA GLY A 104 0.23 7.95 -19.64
C GLY A 104 -0.99 7.07 -19.34
N GLY A 105 -1.60 7.24 -18.16
CA GLY A 105 -2.76 6.48 -17.70
C GLY A 105 -2.43 5.15 -17.01
N ARG A 106 -1.16 4.80 -16.87
CA ARG A 106 -0.72 3.54 -16.24
C ARG A 106 -0.42 3.74 -14.76
N ALA A 107 -0.59 2.69 -13.94
CA ALA A 107 -0.17 2.72 -12.55
C ALA A 107 1.35 2.95 -12.45
N PRO A 108 1.84 3.98 -11.72
CA PRO A 108 3.26 4.27 -11.61
C PRO A 108 3.92 3.37 -10.56
N CYS A 109 4.14 2.10 -10.93
CA CYS A 109 4.58 1.02 -10.04
C CYS A 109 6.10 0.93 -9.82
N ASP A 110 6.89 1.74 -10.52
CA ASP A 110 8.34 1.83 -10.35
C ASP A 110 8.73 3.19 -9.76
N LEU A 111 9.93 3.26 -9.16
CA LEU A 111 10.39 4.47 -8.50
C LEU A 111 10.45 5.68 -9.43
N GLU A 112 10.85 5.49 -10.69
CA GLU A 112 11.01 6.60 -11.62
C GLU A 112 9.64 7.18 -12.00
N SER A 113 8.71 6.35 -12.47
CA SER A 113 7.38 6.82 -12.82
C SER A 113 6.62 7.41 -11.62
N ASN A 114 6.76 6.81 -10.43
CA ASN A 114 6.12 7.31 -9.21
C ASN A 114 6.70 8.66 -8.79
N LEU A 115 8.03 8.84 -8.86
CA LEU A 115 8.70 10.11 -8.57
C LEU A 115 8.26 11.21 -9.53
N GLN A 116 8.26 10.95 -10.84
CA GLN A 116 7.85 11.95 -11.83
C GLN A 116 6.38 12.37 -11.63
N CYS A 117 5.51 11.43 -11.27
CA CYS A 117 4.15 11.74 -10.87
C CYS A 117 4.08 12.60 -9.59
N ALA A 118 4.83 12.24 -8.55
CA ALA A 118 4.86 12.98 -7.29
C ALA A 118 5.32 14.43 -7.49
N ILE A 119 6.37 14.65 -8.29
CA ILE A 119 6.87 16.00 -8.60
C ILE A 119 5.79 16.84 -9.27
N LYS A 120 5.02 16.28 -10.21
CA LYS A 120 3.91 16.99 -10.86
C LYS A 120 2.80 17.35 -9.88
N VAL A 121 2.34 16.39 -9.07
CA VAL A 121 1.30 16.62 -8.05
C VAL A 121 1.77 17.69 -7.03
N TRP A 122 3.03 17.65 -6.62
CA TRP A 122 3.63 18.64 -5.74
C TRP A 122 3.67 20.04 -6.38
N GLY A 123 3.99 20.11 -7.68
CA GLY A 123 3.90 21.35 -8.45
C GLY A 123 2.47 21.89 -8.55
N TRP A 124 1.47 21.03 -8.79
CA TRP A 124 0.06 21.43 -8.79
C TRP A 124 -0.41 21.92 -7.42
N GLY A 125 0.19 21.41 -6.35
CA GLY A 125 0.03 21.90 -4.99
C GLY A 125 0.77 23.21 -4.70
N GLY A 126 1.24 23.94 -5.71
CA GLY A 126 1.98 25.18 -5.51
C GLY A 126 3.32 24.95 -4.82
N ASN A 127 4.05 23.91 -5.24
CA ASN A 127 5.35 23.52 -4.69
C ASN A 127 5.28 23.16 -3.19
N SER A 128 4.23 22.45 -2.78
CA SER A 128 4.03 21.99 -1.41
C SER A 128 3.33 20.62 -1.38
N PHE A 129 3.41 19.91 -0.25
CA PHE A 129 2.70 18.64 -0.07
C PHE A 129 1.22 18.83 0.30
N ARG A 130 0.64 20.02 0.18
CA ARG A 130 -0.75 20.32 0.61
C ARG A 130 -1.84 19.44 0.01
N LEU A 131 -1.57 18.76 -1.11
CA LEU A 131 -2.51 17.85 -1.79
C LEU A 131 -2.46 16.41 -1.25
N TRP A 132 -1.48 16.08 -0.41
CA TRP A 132 -1.43 14.81 0.29
C TRP A 132 -2.24 14.93 1.58
N SER A 133 -3.14 13.98 1.82
CA SER A 133 -3.93 13.93 3.06
C SER A 133 -3.06 13.83 4.31
N THR A 134 -1.86 13.25 4.17
CA THR A 134 -0.85 13.11 5.22
C THR A 134 -0.06 14.39 5.50
N CYS A 135 -0.23 15.47 4.73
CA CYS A 135 0.54 16.71 4.90
C CYS A 135 0.37 17.32 6.30
N GLY A 136 -0.82 17.23 6.88
CA GLY A 136 -1.10 17.75 8.22
C GLY A 136 -0.34 17.01 9.31
N ALA A 137 -0.23 15.68 9.21
CA ALA A 137 0.54 14.86 10.14
C ALA A 137 2.04 15.17 10.06
N CYS A 138 2.52 15.57 8.88
CA CYS A 138 3.92 15.92 8.65
C CYS A 138 4.26 17.40 8.86
N GLY A 139 3.26 18.28 9.02
CA GLY A 139 3.47 19.74 9.05
C GLY A 139 4.00 20.29 7.72
N CYS A 140 3.58 19.69 6.60
CA CYS A 140 4.13 19.92 5.26
C CYS A 140 3.12 20.46 4.23
N CYS A 141 1.95 20.89 4.72
CA CYS A 141 1.08 21.78 3.97
C CYS A 141 1.70 23.20 4.02
#